data_AF-A0A9W9ZK17-F1
#
_entry.id   AF-A0A9W9ZK17-F1
#
_cell.length_a   1.000
_cell.length_b   1.000
_cell.length_c   1.000
_cell.angle_alpha   90.00
_cell.angle_beta   90.00
_cell.angle_gamma   90.00
#
_symmetry.space_group_name_H-M   'P 1'
#
loop_
_entity.id
_entity.type
_entity.pdbx_description
1 polymer ?
#
loop_
_entity_poly.entity_id
_entity_poly.type
_entity_poly.pdbx_seq_one_letter_code
_entity_poly.pdbx_strand_id
1 'polypeptide(L)'
;MALGMDPDRLSTLLEEPTQVIQNKSLKDFQAVLERSIQPFIDAKTALTSSSLIVLATAKRTNLSALQNESIFDVIDSLISVPVQNITFIFHWTAQQQAKLKNYTVDDMAYYRGGGLRGLGNESLLALVNFILRETLLPRTVSPPTLPPCKRGSSRSSSDAKCT
;
A
#
# COMPACT_ATOMS: atom_id res chain seq x y z
N MET A 1 7.92 12.27 -27.60
CA MET A 1 7.81 12.02 -26.15
C MET A 1 7.11 10.67 -26.00
N ALA A 2 7.86 9.60 -25.77
CA ALA A 2 7.28 8.26 -25.60
C ALA A 2 6.91 8.08 -24.12
N LEU A 3 5.70 7.61 -23.84
CA LEU A 3 5.19 7.36 -22.47
C LEU A 3 6.00 6.31 -21.68
N GLY A 4 7.07 5.74 -22.27
CA GLY A 4 7.89 4.70 -21.67
C GLY A 4 7.12 3.39 -21.39
N MET A 5 5.89 3.29 -21.90
CA MET A 5 5.01 2.15 -21.74
C MET A 5 4.89 1.43 -23.08
N ASP A 6 5.19 0.15 -23.07
CA ASP A 6 5.13 -0.75 -24.23
C ASP A 6 3.69 -0.87 -24.78
N PRO A 7 3.47 -0.96 -26.11
CA PRO A 7 2.15 -1.03 -26.71
C PRO A 7 1.29 -2.21 -26.24
N ASP A 8 1.88 -3.39 -25.99
CA ASP A 8 1.15 -4.57 -25.52
C ASP A 8 0.73 -4.39 -24.06
N ARG A 9 1.56 -3.70 -23.27
CA ARG A 9 1.19 -3.29 -21.91
C ARG A 9 0.07 -2.26 -21.91
N LEU A 10 0.09 -1.34 -22.86
CA LEU A 10 -0.99 -0.38 -23.02
C LEU A 10 -2.28 -1.06 -23.44
N SER A 11 -2.23 -2.01 -24.38
CA SER A 11 -3.37 -2.85 -24.78
C SER A 11 -3.96 -3.61 -23.59
N THR A 12 -3.11 -4.25 -22.79
CA THR A 12 -3.53 -4.96 -21.57
C THR A 12 -4.21 -4.03 -20.56
N LEU A 13 -3.65 -2.83 -20.38
CA LEU A 13 -4.15 -1.85 -19.41
C LEU A 13 -5.43 -1.15 -19.86
N LEU A 14 -5.62 -0.96 -21.17
CA LEU A 14 -6.85 -0.41 -21.75
C LEU A 14 -7.94 -1.47 -21.97
N GLU A 15 -7.61 -2.75 -21.81
CA GLU A 15 -8.48 -3.88 -22.18
C GLU A 15 -8.96 -3.78 -23.65
N GLU A 16 -8.14 -3.19 -24.52
CA GLU A 16 -8.44 -2.99 -25.95
C GLU A 16 -7.36 -3.65 -26.82
N PRO A 17 -7.71 -4.30 -27.96
CA PRO A 17 -6.72 -4.87 -28.87
C PRO A 17 -5.78 -3.82 -29.46
N THR A 18 -4.48 -4.16 -29.59
CA THR A 18 -3.45 -3.26 -30.16
C THR A 18 -3.85 -2.66 -31.51
N GLN A 19 -4.55 -3.42 -32.36
CA GLN A 19 -5.02 -2.99 -33.67
C GLN A 19 -6.13 -1.92 -33.58
N VAL A 20 -6.98 -1.99 -32.55
CA VAL A 20 -8.02 -0.98 -32.30
C VAL A 20 -7.37 0.32 -31.85
N ILE A 21 -6.35 0.24 -30.99
CA ILE A 21 -5.58 1.41 -30.53
C ILE A 21 -4.89 2.11 -31.70
N GLN A 22 -4.29 1.36 -32.63
CA GLN A 22 -3.59 1.90 -33.80
C GLN A 22 -4.51 2.58 -34.82
N ASN A 23 -5.79 2.19 -34.87
CA ASN A 23 -6.77 2.72 -35.82
C ASN A 23 -7.61 3.88 -35.26
N LYS A 24 -7.38 4.34 -34.02
CA LYS A 24 -8.12 5.48 -33.43
C LYS A 24 -7.72 6.80 -34.09
N SER A 25 -8.70 7.69 -34.25
CA SER A 25 -8.43 9.07 -34.62
C SER A 25 -7.66 9.79 -33.50
N LEU A 26 -6.96 10.89 -33.82
CA LEU A 26 -6.21 11.66 -32.81
C LEU A 26 -7.10 12.11 -31.63
N LYS A 27 -8.35 12.49 -31.92
CA LYS A 27 -9.33 12.92 -30.92
C LYS A 27 -9.78 11.77 -30.01
N ASP A 28 -10.02 10.60 -30.60
CA ASP A 28 -10.40 9.41 -29.83
C ASP A 28 -9.23 8.88 -29.00
N PHE A 29 -8.02 8.97 -29.55
CA PHE A 29 -6.80 8.62 -28.83
C PHE A 29 -6.57 9.57 -27.64
N GLN A 30 -6.79 10.88 -27.82
CA GLN A 30 -6.73 11.84 -26.72
C GLN A 30 -7.80 11.54 -25.64
N ALA A 31 -9.03 11.24 -26.04
CA ALA A 31 -10.07 10.86 -25.08
C ALA A 31 -9.72 9.57 -24.31
N VAL A 32 -9.07 8.60 -24.98
CA VAL A 32 -8.57 7.38 -24.33
C VAL A 32 -7.42 7.68 -23.37
N LEU A 33 -6.49 8.56 -23.74
CA LEU A 33 -5.41 9.02 -22.87
C LEU A 33 -5.97 9.68 -21.59
N GLU A 34 -6.90 10.61 -21.74
CA GLU A 34 -7.50 11.34 -20.62
C GLU A 34 -8.34 10.44 -19.73
N ARG A 35 -9.15 9.55 -20.32
CA ARG A 35 -10.05 8.69 -19.55
C ARG A 35 -9.35 7.51 -18.90
N SER A 36 -8.37 6.94 -19.59
CA SER A 36 -7.83 5.63 -19.24
C SER A 36 -6.42 5.74 -18.70
N ILE A 37 -5.56 6.60 -19.26
CA ILE A 37 -4.16 6.71 -18.84
C ILE A 37 -3.97 7.71 -17.70
N GLN A 38 -4.68 8.86 -17.73
CA GLN A 38 -4.55 9.89 -16.70
C GLN A 38 -4.75 9.36 -15.27
N PRO A 39 -5.76 8.51 -14.97
CA PRO A 39 -5.92 7.96 -13.62
C PRO A 39 -4.70 7.18 -13.13
N PHE A 40 -3.99 6.50 -14.03
CA PHE A 40 -2.77 5.75 -13.70
C PHE A 40 -1.57 6.66 -13.46
N ILE A 41 -1.45 7.75 -14.23
CA ILE A 41 -0.43 8.78 -14.00
C ILE A 41 -0.66 9.44 -12.64
N ASP A 42 -1.90 9.80 -12.33
CA ASP A 42 -2.29 10.41 -11.07
C ASP A 42 -2.02 9.46 -9.90
N ALA A 43 -2.41 8.19 -10.02
CA ALA A 43 -2.15 7.17 -9.02
C ALA A 43 -0.65 6.96 -8.77
N LYS A 44 0.16 6.84 -9.83
CA LYS A 44 1.61 6.71 -9.71
C LYS A 44 2.24 7.93 -9.03
N THR A 45 1.79 9.12 -9.41
CA THR A 45 2.27 10.38 -8.84
C THR A 45 1.90 10.48 -7.36
N ALA A 46 0.65 10.18 -7.02
CA ALA A 46 0.15 10.14 -5.63
C ALA A 46 0.97 9.17 -4.76
N LEU A 47 1.18 7.94 -5.23
CA LEU A 47 1.95 6.92 -4.51
C LEU A 47 3.41 7.32 -4.30
N THR A 48 4.00 8.04 -5.26
CA THR A 48 5.43 8.40 -5.23
C THR A 48 5.70 9.65 -4.42
N SER A 49 4.83 10.67 -4.56
CA SER A 49 5.14 12.04 -4.15
C SER A 49 4.27 12.56 -3.01
N SER A 50 3.08 11.98 -2.79
CA SER A 50 2.20 12.40 -1.70
C SER A 50 2.49 11.61 -0.44
N SER A 51 2.50 12.28 0.70
CA SER A 51 2.63 11.63 1.99
C SER A 51 1.32 10.92 2.39
N LEU A 52 1.44 9.87 3.20
CA LEU A 52 0.30 9.07 3.63
C LEU A 52 -0.77 9.91 4.34
N ILE A 53 -0.39 10.91 5.13
CA ILE A 53 -1.33 11.82 5.80
C ILE A 53 -2.12 12.68 4.81
N VAL A 54 -1.48 13.14 3.73
CA VAL A 54 -2.14 13.95 2.69
C VAL A 54 -3.14 13.09 1.94
N LEU A 55 -2.76 11.85 1.59
CA LEU A 55 -3.66 10.90 0.92
C LEU A 55 -4.86 10.51 1.80
N ALA A 56 -4.62 10.23 3.09
CA ALA A 56 -5.68 9.95 4.05
C ALA A 56 -6.65 11.15 4.17
N THR A 57 -6.12 12.36 4.28
CA THR A 57 -6.93 13.59 4.36
C THR A 57 -7.76 13.81 3.10
N ALA A 58 -7.18 13.59 1.92
CA ALA A 58 -7.88 13.73 0.64
C ALA A 58 -9.07 12.75 0.52
N LYS A 59 -8.96 11.58 1.14
CA LYS A 59 -10.03 10.57 1.23
C LYS A 59 -10.90 10.71 2.48
N ARG A 60 -10.74 11.81 3.24
CA ARG A 60 -11.48 12.10 4.47
C ARG A 60 -11.38 10.96 5.51
N THR A 61 -10.23 10.29 5.55
CA THR A 61 -9.91 9.27 6.55
C THR A 61 -8.75 9.72 7.44
N ASN A 62 -8.61 9.06 8.59
CA ASN A 62 -7.57 9.33 9.56
C ASN A 62 -6.49 8.25 9.49
N LEU A 63 -5.23 8.62 9.71
CA LEU A 63 -4.11 7.68 9.76
C LEU A 63 -4.32 6.53 10.75
N SER A 64 -4.94 6.80 11.90
CA SER A 64 -5.25 5.77 12.90
C SER A 64 -6.27 4.74 12.42
N ALA A 65 -7.18 5.11 11.51
CA ALA A 65 -8.12 4.17 10.92
C ALA A 65 -7.43 3.18 9.98
N LEU A 66 -6.26 3.54 9.46
CA LEU A 66 -5.45 2.69 8.58
C LEU A 66 -4.47 1.80 9.35
N GLN A 67 -4.40 1.92 10.68
CA GLN A 67 -3.33 1.32 11.48
C GLN A 67 -3.26 -0.22 11.33
N ASN A 68 -4.41 -0.87 11.32
CA ASN A 68 -4.51 -2.33 11.19
C ASN A 68 -4.67 -2.82 9.75
N GLU A 69 -4.75 -1.89 8.79
CA GLU A 69 -4.92 -2.22 7.38
C GLU A 69 -3.59 -2.69 6.78
N SER A 70 -3.64 -3.68 5.89
CA SER A 70 -2.45 -4.07 5.13
C SER A 70 -2.04 -2.95 4.18
N ILE A 71 -0.76 -2.89 3.78
CA ILE A 71 -0.33 -1.89 2.79
C ILE A 71 -1.11 -2.00 1.48
N PHE A 72 -1.58 -3.20 1.12
CA PHE A 72 -2.44 -3.40 -0.03
C PHE A 72 -3.81 -2.75 0.15
N ASP A 73 -4.45 -2.94 1.30
CA ASP A 73 -5.77 -2.38 1.60
C ASP A 73 -5.71 -0.86 1.75
N VAL A 74 -4.59 -0.34 2.26
CA VAL A 74 -4.32 1.11 2.29
C VAL A 74 -4.22 1.68 0.88
N ILE A 75 -3.53 1.01 -0.05
CA ILE A 75 -3.46 1.47 -1.45
C ILE A 75 -4.86 1.49 -2.06
N ASP A 76 -5.64 0.43 -1.89
CA ASP A 76 -6.99 0.32 -2.45
C ASP A 76 -7.95 1.37 -1.87
N SER A 77 -7.81 1.67 -0.57
CA SER A 77 -8.62 2.68 0.12
C SER A 77 -8.24 4.11 -0.27
N LEU A 78 -6.94 4.36 -0.49
CA LEU A 78 -6.43 5.72 -0.68
C LEU A 78 -6.30 6.14 -2.14
N ILE A 79 -6.14 5.19 -3.05
CA ILE A 79 -5.93 5.43 -4.47
C ILE A 79 -7.19 5.05 -5.23
N SER A 80 -7.66 5.94 -6.12
CA SER A 80 -8.90 5.71 -6.89
C SER A 80 -8.75 4.66 -8.01
N VAL A 81 -7.64 3.94 -8.05
CA VAL A 81 -7.31 2.94 -9.05
C VAL A 81 -7.17 1.60 -8.35
N PRO A 82 -7.77 0.51 -8.88
CA PRO A 82 -7.67 -0.81 -8.27
C PRO A 82 -6.22 -1.23 -8.02
N VAL A 83 -5.97 -1.83 -6.86
CA VAL A 83 -4.61 -2.24 -6.48
C VAL A 83 -3.98 -3.19 -7.50
N GLN A 84 -4.76 -4.01 -8.22
CA GLN A 84 -4.25 -4.87 -9.30
C GLN A 84 -3.57 -4.04 -10.40
N ASN A 85 -4.15 -2.91 -10.78
CA ASN A 85 -3.55 -2.04 -11.79
C ASN A 85 -2.31 -1.32 -11.24
N ILE A 86 -2.28 -1.01 -9.95
CA ILE A 86 -1.08 -0.49 -9.28
C ILE A 86 0.05 -1.52 -9.32
N THR A 87 -0.23 -2.79 -9.03
CA THR A 87 0.78 -3.86 -9.11
C THR A 87 1.35 -3.98 -10.53
N PHE A 88 0.50 -3.79 -11.55
CA PHE A 88 0.93 -3.76 -12.93
C PHE A 88 1.79 -2.54 -13.24
N ILE A 89 1.48 -1.35 -12.73
CA ILE A 89 2.27 -0.13 -12.97
C ILE A 89 3.67 -0.23 -12.36
N PHE A 90 3.79 -0.79 -11.16
CA PHE A 90 5.05 -0.90 -10.43
C PHE A 90 5.80 -2.22 -10.65
N HIS A 91 5.27 -3.11 -11.49
CA HIS A 91 5.88 -4.41 -11.81
C HIS A 91 6.10 -5.29 -10.58
N TRP A 92 5.15 -5.28 -9.64
CA TRP A 92 5.29 -6.10 -8.44
C TRP A 92 5.02 -7.57 -8.74
N THR A 93 5.98 -8.43 -8.41
CA THR A 93 5.84 -9.89 -8.56
C THR A 93 4.82 -10.46 -7.58
N ALA A 94 4.28 -11.64 -7.85
CA ALA A 94 3.33 -12.30 -6.93
C ALA A 94 3.92 -12.47 -5.51
N GLN A 95 5.22 -12.73 -5.40
CA GLN A 95 5.91 -12.82 -4.11
C GLN A 95 5.96 -11.45 -3.39
N GLN A 96 6.25 -10.37 -4.12
CA GLN A 96 6.23 -9.02 -3.56
C GLN A 96 4.83 -8.62 -3.11
N GLN A 97 3.81 -8.95 -3.90
CA GLN A 97 2.41 -8.71 -3.54
C GLN A 97 2.00 -9.47 -2.28
N ALA A 98 2.34 -10.77 -2.19
CA ALA A 98 2.07 -11.58 -1.00
C ALA A 98 2.79 -11.01 0.23
N LYS A 99 4.01 -10.53 0.06
CA LYS A 99 4.75 -9.86 1.13
C LYS A 99 4.03 -8.61 1.60
N LEU A 100 3.62 -7.71 0.71
CA LEU A 100 2.94 -6.45 1.06
C LEU A 100 1.57 -6.65 1.74
N LYS A 101 0.87 -7.75 1.43
CA LYS A 101 -0.38 -8.12 2.11
C LYS A 101 -0.18 -8.53 3.58
N ASN A 102 1.02 -8.93 3.96
CA ASN A 102 1.32 -9.44 5.30
C ASN A 102 1.85 -8.36 6.27
N TYR A 103 2.03 -7.11 5.81
CA TYR A 103 2.45 -6.01 6.69
C TYR A 103 1.36 -4.96 6.78
N THR A 104 1.07 -4.58 8.02
CA THR A 104 0.14 -3.50 8.34
C THR A 104 0.84 -2.15 8.47
N VAL A 105 0.08 -1.06 8.49
CA VAL A 105 0.62 0.26 8.85
C VAL A 105 1.24 0.25 10.25
N ASP A 106 0.66 -0.50 11.19
CA ASP A 106 1.25 -0.64 12.52
C ASP A 106 2.63 -1.31 12.46
N ASP A 107 2.78 -2.40 11.69
CA ASP A 107 4.08 -3.06 11.46
C ASP A 107 5.11 -2.08 10.94
N MET A 108 4.70 -1.27 9.99
CA MET A 108 5.54 -0.19 9.49
C MET A 108 5.93 0.80 10.58
N ALA A 109 4.99 1.17 11.47
CA ALA A 109 5.21 2.17 12.50
C ALA A 109 6.25 1.70 13.52
N TYR A 110 6.23 0.39 13.78
CA TYR A 110 7.17 -0.30 14.65
C TYR A 110 8.56 -0.41 14.03
N TYR A 111 8.66 -0.92 12.79
CA TYR A 111 9.96 -1.16 12.15
C TYR A 111 10.68 0.12 11.72
N ARG A 112 9.95 1.16 11.30
CA ARG A 112 10.57 2.45 10.91
C ARG A 112 11.13 3.23 12.08
N GLY A 113 10.56 3.07 13.28
CA GLY A 113 10.84 3.92 14.43
C GLY A 113 10.35 5.36 14.20
N GLY A 114 9.30 5.78 14.90
CA GLY A 114 8.69 7.10 14.72
C GLY A 114 7.17 7.12 14.84
N GLY A 115 6.54 5.94 14.97
CA GLY A 115 5.10 5.78 15.14
C GLY A 115 4.30 6.24 13.92
N LEU A 116 2.98 6.28 14.07
CA LEU A 116 2.05 6.69 13.01
C LEU A 116 2.33 8.09 12.45
N ARG A 117 2.82 9.02 13.28
CA ARG A 117 3.13 10.38 12.85
C ARG A 117 4.36 10.43 11.94
N GLY A 118 5.39 9.64 12.24
CA GLY A 118 6.57 9.52 11.38
C GLY A 118 6.20 8.93 10.01
N LEU A 119 5.46 7.83 10.02
CA LEU A 119 4.94 7.21 8.80
C LEU A 119 4.04 8.13 7.97
N GLY A 120 3.21 8.94 8.63
CA GLY A 120 2.29 9.85 7.97
C GLY A 120 2.97 10.82 7.01
N ASN A 121 4.24 11.13 7.23
CA ASN A 121 5.03 12.04 6.39
C ASN A 121 5.72 11.32 5.22
N GLU A 122 5.73 9.99 5.18
CA GLU A 122 6.33 9.22 4.10
C GLU A 122 5.33 8.95 2.97
N SER A 123 5.84 8.78 1.75
CA SER A 123 5.01 8.33 0.63
C SER A 123 4.75 6.83 0.70
N LEU A 124 3.60 6.40 0.20
CA LEU A 124 3.23 4.98 0.17
C LEU A 124 4.27 4.13 -0.56
N LEU A 125 4.86 4.64 -1.64
CA LEU A 125 5.91 3.93 -2.36
C LEU A 125 7.19 3.78 -1.53
N ALA A 126 7.54 4.75 -0.69
CA ALA A 126 8.68 4.63 0.22
C ALA A 126 8.46 3.49 1.24
N LEU A 127 7.25 3.39 1.79
CA LEU A 127 6.86 2.33 2.73
C LEU A 127 6.87 0.95 2.05
N VAL A 128 6.31 0.86 0.84
CA VAL A 128 6.36 -0.36 0.03
C VAL A 128 7.80 -0.79 -0.21
N ASN A 129 8.66 0.12 -0.69
CA ASN A 129 10.05 -0.19 -0.99
C ASN A 129 10.82 -0.65 0.25
N PHE A 130 10.52 -0.08 1.42
CA PHE A 130 11.09 -0.55 2.68
C PHE A 130 10.73 -2.00 2.96
N ILE A 131 9.44 -2.36 2.89
CA ILE A 131 8.99 -3.75 3.09
C ILE A 131 9.65 -4.69 2.09
N LEU A 132 9.71 -4.31 0.82
CA LEU A 132 10.23 -5.18 -0.22
C LEU A 132 11.74 -5.42 -0.06
N ARG A 133 12.51 -4.43 0.40
CA ARG A 133 13.96 -4.54 0.62
C ARG A 133 14.31 -5.26 1.91
N GLU A 134 13.58 -5.01 2.98
CA GLU A 134 13.92 -5.51 4.31
C GLU A 134 13.47 -6.95 4.52
N THR A 135 14.27 -7.75 5.22
CA THR A 135 13.87 -9.10 5.64
C THR A 135 13.16 -9.01 6.99
N LEU A 136 11.99 -8.40 6.99
CA LEU A 136 11.17 -8.24 8.18
C LEU A 136 10.48 -9.56 8.50
N LEU A 137 10.45 -9.98 9.77
CA LEU A 137 9.59 -11.08 10.18
C LEU A 137 8.19 -10.51 10.49
N PRO A 138 7.09 -11.21 10.16
CA PRO A 138 5.77 -10.80 10.64
C PRO A 138 5.80 -10.71 12.16
N ARG A 139 5.23 -9.64 12.74
CA ARG A 139 5.13 -9.56 14.19
C ARG A 139 4.22 -10.67 14.68
N THR A 140 4.78 -11.65 15.38
CA THR A 140 3.99 -12.46 16.31
C THR A 140 3.42 -11.51 17.34
N VAL A 141 2.09 -11.39 17.39
CA VAL A 141 1.38 -10.66 18.44
C VAL A 141 1.94 -11.15 19.77
N SER A 142 2.66 -10.29 20.48
CA SER A 142 3.12 -10.62 21.83
C SER A 142 1.89 -11.01 22.65
N PRO A 143 1.90 -12.14 23.37
CA PRO A 143 0.78 -12.53 24.21
C PRO A 143 0.37 -11.33 25.08
N PRO A 144 -0.94 -11.04 25.23
CA PRO A 144 -1.38 -9.89 26.01
C PRO A 144 -0.72 -9.94 27.38
N THR A 145 0.02 -8.89 27.72
CA THR A 145 0.73 -8.81 29.00
C THR A 145 -0.30 -8.88 30.11
N LEU A 146 -0.40 -10.04 30.76
CA LEU A 146 -1.34 -10.25 31.85
C LEU A 146 -1.05 -9.22 32.96
N PRO A 147 -2.09 -8.63 33.58
CA PRO A 147 -1.92 -7.61 34.59
C PRO A 147 -1.01 -8.09 35.73
N PRO A 148 -0.25 -7.18 36.37
CA PRO A 148 0.64 -7.53 37.46
C PRO A 148 -0.15 -8.16 38.62
N CYS A 149 0.43 -9.17 39.25
CA CYS A 149 -0.19 -9.86 40.37
C CYS A 149 -0.36 -8.89 41.56
N LYS A 150 -1.46 -9.08 42.33
CA LYS A 150 -1.67 -8.32 43.57
C LYS A 150 -0.53 -8.61 44.54
N ARG A 151 -0.20 -7.63 45.40
CA ARG A 151 0.84 -7.76 46.42
C ARG A 151 0.58 -9.00 47.29
N GLY A 152 1.51 -9.96 47.28
CA GLY A 152 1.39 -11.26 47.99
C GLY A 152 0.98 -12.45 47.11
N SER A 153 0.69 -12.24 45.82
CA SER A 153 0.45 -13.32 44.85
C SER A 153 1.55 -13.34 43.80
N SER A 154 1.86 -14.52 43.28
CA SER A 154 2.91 -14.72 42.28
C SER A 154 2.38 -15.53 41.09
N ARG A 155 3.06 -15.43 39.95
CA ARG A 155 2.71 -16.18 38.75
C ARG A 155 3.81 -17.19 38.47
N SER A 156 3.44 -18.46 38.27
CA SER A 156 4.39 -19.55 38.04
C SER A 156 4.92 -19.62 36.60
N SER A 157 4.20 -19.07 35.63
CA SER A 157 4.62 -18.94 34.23
C SER A 157 3.99 -17.73 33.55
N SER A 158 4.45 -17.35 32.35
CA SER A 158 3.91 -16.22 31.57
C SER A 158 2.39 -16.25 31.38
N ASP A 159 1.79 -17.44 31.39
CA ASP A 159 0.38 -17.66 31.04
C ASP A 159 -0.48 -18.14 32.22
N ALA A 160 0.10 -18.33 33.41
CA ALA A 160 -0.62 -18.81 34.58
C ALA A 160 -1.45 -17.69 35.26
N LYS A 161 -2.55 -18.04 35.94
CA LYS A 161 -3.24 -17.09 36.83
C LYS A 161 -2.37 -16.81 38.07
N CYS A 162 -2.50 -15.61 38.64
CA CYS A 162 -1.85 -15.29 39.91
C CYS A 162 -2.43 -16.18 41.00
N THR A 163 -1.56 -16.81 41.77
CA THR A 163 -1.86 -17.60 42.98
C THR A 163 -1.12 -16.98 44.15
#